data_AF-A0A7J3YRJ7-F1
#
_entry.id   AF-A0A7J3YRJ7-F1
#
_cell.length_a   1.000
_cell.length_b   1.000
_cell.length_c   1.000
_cell.angle_alpha   90.00
_cell.angle_beta   90.00
_cell.angle_gamma   90.00
#
_symmetry.space_group_name_H-M   'P 1'
#
loop_
_entity.id
_entity.type
_entity.pdbx_description
1 polymer ?
#
loop_
_entity_poly.entity_id
_entity_poly.type
_entity_poly.pdbx_seq_one_letter_code
_entity_poly.pdbx_strand_id
1 'polypeptide(L)'
;MSSGELEYLISRYFTCTLTHEDENILEFLVEALPGLDLNNAFSKVYDELVPRGYSVIMFSSKGMNFLRVSKKPTTFKKPSSRFLILFLVTVASVAVTGYFTITNYNSIAEELNKRFSAGIPLIEPFAGTLSFLVGVLAPLMCHELGHYVVSRRAGIPVTYPLPIPAPLISPVGTFGAFIRSHHPPKDLKRLALVGISGPLAGVTLSATLYVFSYLTSPRIPQHVAQKALEAGLISELRVVPLLTLLIEPREVVLLSPIAMAAWFLILVHFANLLPIGQLDGGHVIRSLTNVRVHSALSHVIIAVSIL
;
A
#
# COMPACT_ATOMS: atom_id res chain seq x y z
N MET A 1 26.78 -22.00 2.62
CA MET A 1 26.83 -23.30 1.93
C MET A 1 27.76 -23.18 0.73
N SER A 2 28.56 -24.22 0.49
CA SER A 2 29.36 -24.38 -0.74
C SER A 2 28.44 -24.68 -1.94
N SER A 3 28.93 -24.56 -3.17
CA SER A 3 28.17 -24.92 -4.37
C SER A 3 27.72 -26.40 -4.34
N GLY A 4 28.59 -27.31 -3.89
CA GLY A 4 28.26 -28.73 -3.74
C GLY A 4 27.17 -29.03 -2.69
N GLU A 5 27.11 -28.27 -1.59
CA GLU A 5 26.03 -28.42 -0.60
C GLU A 5 24.67 -27.94 -1.14
N LEU A 6 24.67 -26.89 -1.96
CA LEU A 6 23.46 -26.40 -2.62
C LEU A 6 22.98 -27.39 -3.69
N GLU A 7 23.90 -27.93 -4.48
CA GLU A 7 23.61 -28.97 -5.46
C GLU A 7 23.01 -30.22 -4.80
N TYR A 8 23.61 -30.70 -3.69
CA TYR A 8 23.06 -31.81 -2.91
C TYR A 8 21.64 -31.55 -2.37
N LEU A 9 21.35 -30.31 -1.98
CA LEU A 9 20.02 -29.95 -1.50
C LEU A 9 19.00 -29.94 -2.64
N ILE A 10 19.36 -29.39 -3.78
CA ILE A 10 18.51 -29.32 -4.97
C ILE A 10 18.28 -30.73 -5.54
N SER A 11 19.30 -31.59 -5.52
CA SER A 11 19.25 -32.93 -6.08
C SER A 11 18.27 -33.87 -5.36
N ARG A 12 17.86 -33.54 -4.13
CA ARG A 12 16.78 -34.25 -3.41
C ARG A 12 15.41 -34.12 -4.07
N TYR A 13 15.23 -33.11 -4.93
CA TYR A 13 13.93 -32.81 -5.55
C TYR A 13 14.00 -32.70 -7.07
N PHE A 14 15.19 -32.45 -7.63
CA PHE A 14 15.42 -32.28 -9.05
C PHE A 14 16.61 -33.11 -9.53
N THR A 15 16.54 -33.62 -10.76
CA THR A 15 17.76 -33.86 -11.53
C THR A 15 18.34 -32.49 -11.89
N CYS A 16 19.52 -32.14 -11.39
CA CYS A 16 20.10 -30.82 -11.59
C CYS A 16 21.48 -30.87 -12.24
N THR A 17 21.80 -29.87 -13.05
CA THR A 17 23.13 -29.67 -13.63
C THR A 17 23.50 -28.21 -13.53
N LEU A 18 24.65 -27.91 -12.92
CA LEU A 18 25.15 -26.54 -12.80
C LEU A 18 25.50 -26.01 -14.20
N THR A 19 24.83 -24.93 -14.62
CA THR A 19 25.04 -24.30 -15.93
C THR A 19 25.82 -22.98 -15.84
N HIS A 20 25.78 -22.33 -14.68
CA HIS A 20 26.47 -21.07 -14.45
C HIS A 20 26.84 -20.93 -12.98
N GLU A 21 28.08 -20.51 -12.69
CA GLU A 21 28.58 -20.22 -11.35
C GLU A 21 29.30 -18.88 -11.35
N ASP A 22 28.83 -17.98 -10.50
CA ASP A 22 29.39 -16.66 -10.19
C ASP A 22 29.41 -16.50 -8.67
N GLU A 23 30.22 -15.57 -8.13
CA GLU A 23 30.52 -15.45 -6.70
C GLU A 23 29.28 -15.41 -5.80
N ASN A 24 28.16 -14.89 -6.32
CA ASN A 24 26.89 -14.78 -5.60
C ASN A 24 25.71 -15.46 -6.30
N ILE A 25 25.88 -16.07 -7.48
CA ILE A 25 24.78 -16.61 -8.30
C ILE A 25 25.18 -17.97 -8.86
N LEU A 26 24.37 -18.98 -8.55
CA LEU A 26 24.45 -20.33 -9.12
C LEU A 26 23.18 -20.56 -9.94
N GLU A 27 23.32 -21.06 -11.16
CA GLU A 27 22.20 -21.50 -11.98
C GLU A 27 22.30 -22.99 -12.27
N PHE A 28 21.19 -23.67 -12.04
CA PHE A 28 21.05 -25.10 -12.31
C PHE A 28 19.99 -25.30 -13.39
N LEU A 29 20.30 -26.05 -14.42
CA LEU A 29 19.28 -26.70 -15.25
C LEU A 29 18.62 -27.78 -14.38
N VAL A 30 17.29 -27.79 -14.29
CA VAL A 30 16.55 -28.69 -13.39
C VAL A 30 15.41 -29.42 -14.10
N GLU A 31 15.25 -30.69 -13.78
CA GLU A 31 14.07 -31.51 -14.13
C GLU A 31 13.53 -32.16 -12.86
N ALA A 32 12.21 -32.14 -12.65
CA ALA A 32 11.62 -32.71 -11.45
C ALA A 32 11.83 -34.23 -11.43
N LEU A 33 12.14 -34.79 -10.26
CA LEU A 33 12.25 -36.23 -10.10
C LEU A 33 10.92 -36.94 -10.40
N PRO A 34 10.95 -38.19 -10.89
CA PRO A 34 9.73 -38.95 -11.19
C PRO A 34 8.78 -39.01 -9.99
N GLY A 35 7.51 -38.62 -10.21
CA GLY A 35 6.48 -38.59 -9.16
C GLY A 35 6.36 -37.27 -8.39
N LEU A 36 7.19 -36.26 -8.68
CA LEU A 36 7.05 -34.90 -8.14
C LEU A 36 6.64 -33.94 -9.26
N ASP A 37 5.61 -33.13 -8.98
CA ASP A 37 5.30 -31.96 -9.82
C ASP A 37 6.40 -30.91 -9.68
N LEU A 38 6.72 -30.22 -10.78
CA LEU A 38 7.76 -29.18 -10.84
C LEU A 38 7.54 -28.09 -9.78
N ASN A 39 6.29 -27.66 -9.59
CA ASN A 39 5.97 -26.60 -8.62
C ASN A 39 6.13 -27.09 -7.18
N ASN A 40 5.80 -28.36 -6.92
CA ASN A 40 5.95 -28.97 -5.60
C ASN A 40 7.43 -29.14 -5.25
N ALA A 41 8.24 -29.63 -6.19
CA ALA A 41 9.70 -29.74 -6.04
C ALA A 41 10.33 -28.35 -5.78
N PHE A 42 9.92 -27.33 -6.55
CA PHE A 42 10.37 -25.97 -6.34
C PHE A 42 9.99 -25.42 -4.97
N SER A 43 8.75 -25.64 -4.52
CA SER A 43 8.29 -25.16 -3.20
C SER A 43 9.16 -25.75 -2.08
N LYS A 44 9.49 -27.04 -2.15
CA LYS A 44 10.35 -27.69 -1.14
C LYS A 44 11.76 -27.12 -1.12
N VAL A 45 12.39 -26.94 -2.29
CA VAL A 45 13.72 -26.29 -2.38
C VAL A 45 13.66 -24.86 -1.82
N TYR A 46 12.62 -24.11 -2.16
CA TYR A 46 12.43 -22.75 -1.64
C TYR A 46 12.29 -22.74 -0.12
N ASP A 47 11.48 -23.63 0.45
CA ASP A 47 11.26 -23.73 1.91
C ASP A 47 12.54 -24.07 2.69
N GLU A 48 13.49 -24.77 2.06
CA GLU A 48 14.77 -25.08 2.70
C GLU A 48 15.84 -23.98 2.53
N LEU A 49 15.90 -23.36 1.35
CA LEU A 49 16.97 -22.42 1.00
C LEU A 49 16.68 -20.99 1.47
N VAL A 50 15.44 -20.54 1.43
CA VAL A 50 15.09 -19.16 1.78
C VAL A 50 15.30 -18.84 3.27
N PRO A 51 14.95 -19.70 4.23
CA PRO A 51 15.29 -19.47 5.64
C PRO A 51 16.80 -19.43 5.92
N ARG A 52 17.62 -20.05 5.06
CA ARG A 52 19.09 -20.05 5.14
C ARG A 52 19.73 -18.84 4.44
N GLY A 53 18.92 -17.94 3.90
CA GLY A 53 19.36 -16.70 3.28
C GLY A 53 19.79 -16.80 1.83
N TYR A 54 19.16 -17.70 1.09
CA TYR A 54 19.30 -17.78 -0.36
C TYR A 54 18.03 -17.24 -1.03
N SER A 55 18.19 -16.60 -2.19
CA SER A 55 17.06 -16.31 -3.08
C SER A 55 17.00 -17.37 -4.16
N VAL A 56 15.84 -18.01 -4.32
CA VAL A 56 15.63 -19.05 -5.34
C VAL A 56 14.59 -18.56 -6.34
N ILE A 57 14.91 -18.61 -7.62
CA ILE A 57 14.01 -18.24 -8.73
C ILE A 57 14.01 -19.39 -9.73
N MET A 58 12.82 -19.80 -10.17
CA MET A 58 12.67 -20.77 -11.26
C MET A 58 12.11 -20.07 -12.50
N PHE A 59 12.69 -20.35 -13.66
CA PHE A 59 12.22 -19.83 -14.94
C PHE A 59 12.44 -20.86 -16.04
N SER A 60 11.62 -20.81 -17.08
CA SER A 60 11.74 -21.69 -18.24
C SER A 60 12.27 -20.92 -19.44
N SER A 61 13.27 -21.47 -20.12
CA SER A 61 13.87 -20.90 -21.33
C SER A 61 14.10 -22.00 -22.36
N LYS A 62 13.61 -21.80 -23.59
CA LYS A 62 13.72 -22.76 -24.70
C LYS A 62 13.23 -24.19 -24.35
N GLY A 63 12.16 -24.29 -23.55
CA GLY A 63 11.60 -25.59 -23.12
C GLY A 63 12.33 -26.27 -21.95
N MET A 64 13.41 -25.68 -21.46
CA MET A 64 14.18 -26.16 -20.30
C MET A 64 13.86 -25.33 -19.06
N ASN A 65 13.89 -25.95 -17.88
CA ASN A 65 13.67 -25.27 -16.60
C ASN A 65 15.00 -24.98 -15.91
N PHE A 66 15.16 -23.76 -15.44
CA PHE A 66 16.34 -23.30 -14.73
C PHE A 66 15.96 -22.87 -13.32
N LEU A 67 16.81 -23.22 -12.37
CA LEU A 67 16.75 -22.81 -10.97
C LEU A 67 17.97 -21.94 -10.65
N ARG A 68 17.73 -20.64 -10.47
CA ARG A 68 18.75 -19.68 -10.07
C ARG A 68 18.73 -19.52 -8.55
N VAL A 69 19.85 -19.84 -7.92
CA VAL A 69 20.09 -19.64 -6.49
C VAL A 69 21.12 -18.53 -6.33
N SER A 70 20.73 -17.41 -5.73
CA SER A 70 21.66 -16.33 -5.41
C SER A 70 21.83 -16.18 -3.91
N LYS A 71 23.07 -16.04 -3.45
CA LYS A 71 23.41 -15.70 -2.07
C LYS A 71 23.17 -14.21 -1.85
N LYS A 72 21.91 -13.83 -1.69
CA LYS A 72 21.58 -12.49 -1.17
C LYS A 72 21.69 -12.56 0.34
N PRO A 73 22.59 -11.82 1.00
CA PRO A 73 22.60 -11.81 2.46
C PRO A 73 21.24 -11.34 2.96
N THR A 74 20.39 -12.29 3.39
CA THR A 74 19.16 -12.01 4.12
C THR A 74 19.54 -11.64 5.54
N THR A 75 20.34 -10.59 5.69
CA THR A 75 20.42 -9.96 6.98
C THR A 75 19.09 -9.22 7.13
N PHE A 76 18.19 -9.79 7.93
CA PHE A 76 17.10 -9.04 8.55
C PHE A 76 17.78 -7.92 9.36
N LYS A 77 18.12 -6.81 8.69
CA LYS A 77 18.74 -5.69 9.36
C LYS A 77 17.69 -5.16 10.32
N LYS A 78 18.01 -5.17 11.62
CA LYS A 78 17.24 -4.44 12.63
C LYS A 78 16.96 -3.04 12.09
N PRO A 79 15.78 -2.45 12.40
CA PRO A 79 15.48 -1.10 11.96
C PRO A 79 16.64 -0.19 12.32
N SER A 80 17.34 0.31 11.29
CA SER A 80 18.47 1.21 11.49
C SER A 80 17.98 2.49 12.15
N SER A 81 18.85 3.27 12.79
CA SER A 81 18.47 4.58 13.34
C SER A 81 17.79 5.48 12.31
N ARG A 82 18.08 5.28 11.01
CA ARG A 82 17.41 5.98 9.89
C ARG A 82 15.92 5.66 9.78
N PHE A 83 15.50 4.43 10.11
CA PHE A 83 14.10 4.04 10.17
C PHE A 83 13.35 4.85 11.22
N LEU A 84 13.91 4.92 12.43
CA LEU A 84 13.30 5.66 13.53
C LEU A 84 13.21 7.15 13.20
N ILE A 85 14.27 7.72 12.62
CA ILE A 85 14.27 9.11 12.16
C ILE A 85 13.16 9.34 11.14
N LEU A 86 13.05 8.50 10.09
CA LEU A 86 12.02 8.65 9.06
C LEU A 86 10.60 8.48 9.61
N PHE A 87 10.40 7.56 10.55
CA PHE A 87 9.13 7.40 11.23
C PHE A 87 8.77 8.65 12.05
N LEU A 88 9.69 9.15 12.87
CA LEU A 88 9.47 10.36 13.66
C LEU A 88 9.21 11.60 12.77
N VAL A 89 9.94 11.74 11.67
CA VAL A 89 9.72 12.81 10.69
C VAL A 89 8.34 12.67 10.04
N THR A 90 7.88 11.45 9.76
CA THR A 90 6.53 11.21 9.21
C THR A 90 5.45 11.56 10.21
N VAL A 91 5.61 11.15 11.47
CA VAL A 91 4.70 11.50 12.57
C VAL A 91 4.62 13.02 12.72
N ALA A 92 5.76 13.71 12.75
CA ALA A 92 5.81 15.18 12.83
C ALA A 92 5.16 15.84 11.60
N SER A 93 5.42 15.32 10.41
CA SER A 93 4.85 15.80 9.15
C SER A 93 3.31 15.70 9.11
N VAL A 94 2.77 14.56 9.51
CA VAL A 94 1.32 14.33 9.63
C VAL A 94 0.73 15.23 10.73
N ALA A 95 1.42 15.40 11.86
CA ALA A 95 0.97 16.29 12.94
C ALA A 95 0.90 17.76 12.50
N VAL A 96 1.93 18.26 11.80
CA VAL A 96 1.94 19.62 11.25
C VAL A 96 0.80 19.82 10.26
N THR A 97 0.61 18.88 9.35
CA THR A 97 -0.49 18.92 8.36
C THR A 97 -1.85 18.87 9.06
N GLY A 98 -2.00 18.02 10.07
CA GLY A 98 -3.20 17.92 10.89
C GLY A 98 -3.51 19.24 11.59
N TYR A 99 -2.53 19.86 12.26
CA TYR A 99 -2.69 21.14 12.94
C TYR A 99 -3.16 22.25 12.00
N PHE A 100 -2.54 22.37 10.81
CA PHE A 100 -2.99 23.34 9.80
C PHE A 100 -4.39 23.02 9.27
N THR A 101 -4.72 21.74 9.09
CA THR A 101 -6.06 21.34 8.63
C THR A 101 -7.13 21.66 9.67
N ILE A 102 -6.88 21.39 10.96
CA ILE A 102 -7.79 21.72 12.05
C ILE A 102 -7.97 23.24 12.19
N THR A 103 -6.88 24.00 12.17
CA THR A 103 -6.96 25.47 12.31
C THR A 103 -7.66 26.12 11.12
N ASN A 104 -7.41 25.64 9.90
CA ASN A 104 -8.14 26.08 8.72
C ASN A 104 -9.64 25.74 8.80
N TYR A 105 -9.97 24.51 9.23
CA TYR A 105 -11.36 24.11 9.47
C TYR A 105 -12.06 25.01 10.49
N ASN A 106 -11.41 25.29 11.62
CA ASN A 106 -11.97 26.18 12.65
C ASN A 106 -12.17 27.60 12.13
N SER A 107 -11.22 28.14 11.35
CA SER A 107 -11.36 29.46 10.75
C SER A 107 -12.57 29.55 9.81
N ILE A 108 -12.80 28.52 8.99
CA ILE A 108 -13.99 28.43 8.14
C ILE A 108 -15.25 28.31 8.99
N ALA A 109 -15.24 27.45 10.01
CA ALA A 109 -16.38 27.26 10.91
C ALA A 109 -16.76 28.55 11.65
N GLU A 110 -15.78 29.31 12.14
CA GLU A 110 -15.99 30.63 12.76
C GLU A 110 -16.62 31.61 11.78
N GLU A 111 -16.13 31.69 10.54
CA GLU A 111 -16.67 32.60 9.54
C GLU A 111 -18.11 32.24 9.15
N LEU A 112 -18.40 30.94 9.02
CA LEU A 112 -19.76 30.44 8.76
C LEU A 112 -20.69 30.70 9.95
N ASN A 113 -20.22 30.52 11.17
CA ASN A 113 -20.98 30.84 12.38
C ASN A 113 -21.28 32.34 12.46
N LYS A 114 -20.32 33.19 12.14
CA LYS A 114 -20.45 34.65 12.18
C LYS A 114 -21.38 35.18 11.08
N ARG A 115 -21.24 34.70 9.85
CA ARG A 115 -22.02 35.20 8.69
C ARG A 115 -23.41 34.61 8.58
N PHE A 116 -23.57 33.34 8.98
CA PHE A 116 -24.77 32.56 8.68
C PHE A 116 -25.37 31.85 9.89
N SER A 117 -24.84 32.07 11.10
CA SER A 117 -25.32 31.41 12.32
C SER A 117 -25.37 29.88 12.20
N ALA A 118 -24.37 29.31 11.53
CA ALA A 118 -24.35 27.90 11.15
C ALA A 118 -24.26 26.91 12.34
N GLY A 119 -23.86 27.36 13.53
CA GLY A 119 -23.80 26.54 14.75
C GLY A 119 -22.74 25.42 14.71
N ILE A 120 -21.70 25.56 13.90
CA ILE A 120 -20.66 24.56 13.71
C ILE A 120 -19.74 24.55 14.94
N PRO A 121 -19.54 23.40 15.60
CA PRO A 121 -18.61 23.31 16.73
C PRO A 121 -17.16 23.43 16.26
N LEU A 122 -16.34 24.12 17.05
CA LEU A 122 -14.90 24.20 16.84
C LEU A 122 -14.21 22.97 17.44
N ILE A 123 -13.11 22.55 16.81
CA ILE A 123 -12.30 21.43 17.26
C ILE A 123 -11.10 21.98 18.02
N GLU A 124 -10.85 21.50 19.24
CA GLU A 124 -9.64 21.88 19.96
C GLU A 124 -8.39 21.45 19.14
N PRO A 125 -7.47 22.38 18.81
CA PRO A 125 -6.39 22.11 17.85
C PRO A 125 -5.53 20.90 18.20
N PHE A 126 -5.18 20.69 19.47
CA PHE A 126 -4.31 19.60 19.87
C PHE A 126 -5.01 18.23 19.76
N ALA A 127 -6.20 18.09 20.34
CA ALA A 127 -7.01 16.87 20.26
C ALA A 127 -7.43 16.54 18.82
N GLY A 128 -7.76 17.57 18.03
CA GLY A 128 -8.04 17.43 16.61
C GLY A 128 -6.82 16.93 15.83
N THR A 129 -5.64 17.46 16.10
CA THR A 129 -4.38 17.03 15.48
C THR A 129 -4.06 15.57 15.81
N LEU A 130 -4.24 15.16 17.08
CA LEU A 130 -4.03 13.78 17.49
C LEU A 130 -5.01 12.82 16.78
N SER A 131 -6.27 13.21 16.70
CA SER A 131 -7.30 12.43 16.00
C SER A 131 -7.02 12.31 14.50
N PHE A 132 -6.56 13.40 13.87
CA PHE A 132 -6.12 13.41 12.47
C PHE A 132 -4.92 12.48 12.25
N LEU A 133 -3.92 12.54 13.14
CA LEU A 133 -2.74 11.70 13.07
C LEU A 133 -3.08 10.22 13.15
N VAL A 134 -3.98 9.83 14.06
CA VAL A 134 -4.50 8.46 14.14
C VAL A 134 -5.28 8.10 12.88
N GLY A 135 -6.14 9.01 12.41
CA GLY A 135 -6.94 8.84 11.20
C GLY A 135 -6.10 8.63 9.92
N VAL A 136 -4.89 9.18 9.87
CA VAL A 136 -3.95 9.01 8.75
C VAL A 136 -3.04 7.79 8.94
N LEU A 137 -2.38 7.67 10.08
CA LEU A 137 -1.37 6.63 10.28
C LEU A 137 -2.00 5.24 10.45
N ALA A 138 -3.17 5.13 11.09
CA ALA A 138 -3.76 3.81 11.33
C ALA A 138 -4.12 3.07 10.02
N PRO A 139 -4.78 3.68 9.01
CA PRO A 139 -5.02 3.01 7.74
C PRO A 139 -3.76 2.66 6.96
N LEU A 140 -2.76 3.55 6.93
CA LEU A 140 -1.48 3.28 6.27
C LEU A 140 -0.73 2.12 6.95
N MET A 141 -0.71 2.08 8.28
CA MET A 141 -0.12 0.95 9.01
C MET A 141 -0.93 -0.33 8.79
N CYS A 142 -2.26 -0.25 8.71
CA CYS A 142 -3.11 -1.40 8.43
C CYS A 142 -2.85 -1.97 7.02
N HIS A 143 -2.64 -1.10 6.03
CA HIS A 143 -2.22 -1.48 4.68
C HIS A 143 -0.91 -2.28 4.71
N GLU A 144 0.13 -1.74 5.33
CA GLU A 144 1.42 -2.43 5.41
C GLU A 144 1.36 -3.72 6.25
N LEU A 145 0.54 -3.74 7.30
CA LEU A 145 0.29 -4.94 8.08
C LEU A 145 -0.40 -6.04 7.25
N GLY A 146 -1.28 -5.66 6.31
CA GLY A 146 -1.88 -6.60 5.35
C GLY A 146 -0.82 -7.33 4.54
N HIS A 147 0.08 -6.57 3.92
CA HIS A 147 1.24 -7.09 3.18
C HIS A 147 2.13 -7.98 4.06
N TYR A 148 2.43 -7.52 5.28
CA TYR A 148 3.27 -8.26 6.23
C TYR A 148 2.65 -9.60 6.64
N VAL A 149 1.36 -9.61 7.02
CA VAL A 149 0.66 -10.82 7.47
C VAL A 149 0.58 -11.85 6.36
N VAL A 150 0.19 -11.46 5.14
CA VAL A 150 0.08 -12.39 4.01
C VAL A 150 1.45 -12.91 3.59
N SER A 151 2.47 -12.05 3.55
CA SER A 151 3.84 -12.47 3.21
C SER A 151 4.42 -13.44 4.23
N ARG A 152 4.21 -13.19 5.53
CA ARG A 152 4.63 -14.10 6.61
C ARG A 152 3.94 -15.46 6.51
N ARG A 153 2.62 -15.48 6.27
CA ARG A 153 1.87 -16.73 6.04
C ARG A 153 2.35 -17.47 4.79
N ALA A 154 2.83 -16.75 3.79
CA ALA A 154 3.37 -17.30 2.55
C ALA A 154 4.84 -17.76 2.63
N GLY A 155 5.50 -17.61 3.80
CA GLY A 155 6.91 -17.92 4.00
C GLY A 155 7.87 -16.98 3.26
N ILE A 156 7.41 -15.78 2.90
CA ILE A 156 8.20 -14.78 2.18
C ILE A 156 8.93 -13.89 3.21
N PRO A 157 10.26 -13.78 3.16
CA PRO A 157 11.01 -12.87 4.02
C PRO A 157 10.68 -11.42 3.66
N VAL A 158 10.09 -10.69 4.63
CA VAL A 158 9.69 -9.29 4.51
C VAL A 158 10.40 -8.41 5.53
N THR A 159 10.62 -7.15 5.18
CA THR A 159 11.16 -6.12 6.08
C THR A 159 10.04 -5.34 6.77
N TYR A 160 10.41 -4.56 7.79
CA TYR A 160 9.49 -3.60 8.41
C TYR A 160 9.09 -2.48 7.43
N PRO A 161 7.85 -1.95 7.54
CA PRO A 161 7.34 -0.90 6.66
C PRO A 161 8.05 0.43 6.88
N LEU A 162 8.65 1.01 5.85
CA LEU A 162 9.36 2.28 5.93
C LEU A 162 8.39 3.44 5.56
N PRO A 163 8.04 4.34 6.49
CA PRO A 163 7.18 5.48 6.20
C PRO A 163 7.91 6.54 5.35
N ILE A 164 7.18 7.22 4.47
CA ILE A 164 7.69 8.30 3.62
C ILE A 164 7.02 9.63 4.02
N PRO A 165 7.77 10.54 4.68
CA PRO A 165 7.22 11.83 5.08
C PRO A 165 6.98 12.73 3.85
N ALA A 166 5.89 13.52 3.89
CA ALA A 166 5.55 14.48 2.84
C ALA A 166 4.90 15.73 3.43
N PRO A 167 5.62 16.51 4.26
CA PRO A 167 5.04 17.64 4.97
C PRO A 167 4.61 18.70 3.97
N LEU A 168 3.42 19.29 4.18
CA LEU A 168 2.91 20.46 3.46
C LEU A 168 2.66 20.27 1.95
N ILE A 169 3.08 19.15 1.37
CA ILE A 169 2.85 18.79 -0.04
C ILE A 169 1.67 17.82 -0.17
N SER A 170 1.55 16.88 0.78
CA SER A 170 0.47 15.90 0.79
C SER A 170 -0.71 16.40 1.64
N PRO A 171 -1.96 16.28 1.17
CA PRO A 171 -3.16 16.59 1.96
C PRO A 171 -3.26 15.82 3.29
N VAL A 172 -2.54 14.70 3.41
CA VAL A 172 -2.47 13.87 4.62
C VAL A 172 -1.11 13.92 5.31
N GLY A 173 -0.15 14.71 4.80
CA GLY A 173 1.18 14.87 5.39
C GLY A 173 2.14 13.69 5.20
N THR A 174 1.81 12.74 4.32
CA THR A 174 2.67 11.59 3.96
C THR A 174 2.36 11.11 2.54
N PHE A 175 3.35 10.51 1.87
CA PHE A 175 3.15 9.79 0.61
C PHE A 175 2.79 8.31 0.82
N GLY A 176 2.64 7.88 2.08
CA GLY A 176 2.41 6.50 2.46
C GLY A 176 3.63 5.86 3.11
N ALA A 177 3.65 4.54 3.13
CA ALA A 177 4.78 3.72 3.55
C ALA A 177 5.15 2.75 2.42
N PHE A 178 6.33 2.14 2.51
CA PHE A 178 6.79 1.14 1.56
C PHE A 178 7.37 -0.07 2.29
N ILE A 179 6.83 -1.26 2.03
CA ILE A 179 7.50 -2.52 2.35
C ILE A 179 8.44 -2.93 1.21
N ARG A 180 9.73 -3.04 1.52
CA ARG A 180 10.73 -3.52 0.57
C ARG A 180 10.81 -5.05 0.59
N SER A 181 10.08 -5.71 -0.31
CA SER A 181 10.24 -7.15 -0.52
C SER A 181 11.60 -7.48 -1.15
N HIS A 182 12.45 -8.23 -0.45
CA HIS A 182 13.80 -8.58 -0.93
C HIS A 182 13.81 -9.77 -1.91
N HIS A 183 12.72 -10.53 -1.95
CA HIS A 183 12.58 -11.75 -2.73
C HIS A 183 11.25 -11.78 -3.50
N PRO A 184 11.26 -12.21 -4.77
CA PRO A 184 10.02 -12.44 -5.50
C PRO A 184 9.22 -13.58 -4.82
N PRO A 185 7.88 -13.47 -4.76
CA PRO A 185 7.01 -14.54 -4.26
C PRO A 185 7.19 -15.85 -5.02
N LYS A 186 6.93 -16.98 -4.34
CA LYS A 186 7.15 -18.34 -4.89
C LYS A 186 6.36 -18.64 -6.16
N ASP A 187 5.20 -18.01 -6.31
CA ASP A 187 4.28 -18.24 -7.41
C ASP A 187 3.46 -16.97 -7.67
N LEU A 188 2.83 -16.92 -8.85
CA LEU A 188 2.01 -15.78 -9.26
C LEU A 188 0.79 -15.59 -8.33
N LYS A 189 0.24 -16.68 -7.75
CA LYS A 189 -0.90 -16.57 -6.83
C LYS A 189 -0.51 -15.81 -5.56
N ARG A 190 0.65 -16.09 -4.98
CA ARG A 190 1.20 -15.38 -3.81
C ARG A 190 1.54 -13.94 -4.15
N LEU A 191 2.03 -13.67 -5.37
CA LEU A 191 2.24 -12.30 -5.84
C LEU A 191 0.93 -11.51 -5.88
N ALA A 192 -0.14 -12.11 -6.40
CA ALA A 192 -1.47 -11.52 -6.43
C ALA A 192 -2.02 -11.28 -5.02
N LEU A 193 -1.93 -12.29 -4.15
CA LEU A 193 -2.46 -12.25 -2.78
C LEU A 193 -1.74 -11.22 -1.92
N VAL A 194 -0.41 -11.13 -2.01
CA VAL A 194 0.35 -10.08 -1.33
C VAL A 194 -0.06 -8.73 -1.89
N GLY A 195 -0.02 -8.55 -3.22
CA GLY A 195 -0.41 -7.30 -3.86
C GLY A 195 -1.79 -6.78 -3.44
N ILE A 196 -2.83 -7.63 -3.41
CA ILE A 196 -4.18 -7.16 -3.02
C ILE A 196 -4.35 -6.95 -1.51
N SER A 197 -3.54 -7.62 -0.67
CA SER A 197 -3.77 -7.67 0.78
C SER A 197 -3.61 -6.32 1.48
N GLY A 198 -2.59 -5.55 1.13
CA GLY A 198 -2.38 -4.23 1.71
C GLY A 198 -3.49 -3.25 1.34
N PRO A 199 -3.77 -3.01 0.04
CA PRO A 199 -4.83 -2.10 -0.38
C PRO A 199 -6.19 -2.46 0.22
N LEU A 200 -6.55 -3.75 0.27
CA LEU A 200 -7.82 -4.17 0.85
C LEU A 200 -7.90 -3.86 2.35
N ALA A 201 -6.85 -4.12 3.11
CA ALA A 201 -6.79 -3.79 4.54
C ALA A 201 -6.88 -2.28 4.78
N GLY A 202 -6.11 -1.50 4.02
CA GLY A 202 -6.11 -0.03 4.07
C GLY A 202 -7.47 0.57 3.73
N VAL A 203 -8.07 0.18 2.60
CA VAL A 203 -9.42 0.64 2.19
C VAL A 203 -10.46 0.27 3.23
N THR A 204 -10.43 -0.94 3.79
CA THR A 204 -11.42 -1.36 4.79
C THR A 204 -11.42 -0.44 6.01
N LEU A 205 -10.22 -0.12 6.54
CA LEU A 205 -10.11 0.76 7.69
C LEU A 205 -10.42 2.22 7.32
N SER A 206 -9.91 2.72 6.19
CA SER A 206 -10.21 4.08 5.72
C SER A 206 -11.70 4.29 5.44
N ALA A 207 -12.38 3.32 4.83
CA ALA A 207 -13.82 3.39 4.58
C ALA A 207 -14.62 3.38 5.88
N THR A 208 -14.23 2.55 6.85
CA THR A 208 -14.87 2.51 8.18
C THR A 208 -14.73 3.87 8.89
N LEU A 209 -13.51 4.42 8.90
CA LEU A 209 -13.24 5.75 9.47
C LEU A 209 -13.97 6.86 8.72
N TYR A 210 -14.04 6.78 7.38
CA TYR A 210 -14.78 7.74 6.57
C TYR A 210 -16.26 7.73 6.90
N VAL A 211 -16.91 6.56 6.92
CA VAL A 211 -18.34 6.45 7.25
C VAL A 211 -18.61 6.97 8.67
N PHE A 212 -17.81 6.54 9.65
CA PHE A 212 -17.96 7.01 11.03
C PHE A 212 -17.79 8.54 11.15
N SER A 213 -16.74 9.08 10.54
CA SER A 213 -16.44 10.52 10.59
C SER A 213 -17.43 11.33 9.77
N TYR A 214 -17.95 10.80 8.68
CA TYR A 214 -19.00 11.42 7.87
C TYR A 214 -20.31 11.53 8.66
N LEU A 215 -20.71 10.46 9.34
CA LEU A 215 -21.96 10.44 10.12
C LEU A 215 -21.92 11.40 11.33
N THR A 216 -20.73 11.60 11.91
CA THR A 216 -20.48 12.49 13.05
C THR A 216 -20.08 13.92 12.65
N SER A 217 -19.87 14.18 11.36
CA SER A 217 -19.56 15.52 10.86
C SER A 217 -20.78 16.45 10.98
N PRO A 218 -20.56 17.76 11.18
CA PRO A 218 -21.65 18.71 11.28
C PRO A 218 -22.42 18.83 9.96
N ARG A 219 -23.72 19.07 10.09
CA ARG A 219 -24.62 19.33 8.98
C ARG A 219 -24.98 20.80 8.98
N ILE A 220 -24.93 21.42 7.81
CA ILE A 220 -25.33 22.79 7.60
C ILE A 220 -26.54 22.84 6.66
N PRO A 221 -27.49 23.78 6.85
CA PRO A 221 -28.61 23.93 5.93
C PRO A 221 -28.13 24.19 4.49
N GLN A 222 -28.83 23.64 3.50
CA GLN A 222 -28.45 23.75 2.09
C GLN A 222 -28.26 25.21 1.63
N HIS A 223 -29.11 26.13 2.09
CA HIS A 223 -29.00 27.56 1.76
C HIS A 223 -27.73 28.22 2.32
N VAL A 224 -27.23 27.75 3.48
CA VAL A 224 -25.96 28.22 4.05
C VAL A 224 -24.80 27.66 3.24
N ALA A 225 -24.85 26.38 2.89
CA ALA A 225 -23.84 25.73 2.06
C ALA A 225 -23.70 26.43 0.70
N GLN A 226 -24.81 26.78 0.05
CA GLN A 226 -24.80 27.50 -1.22
C GLN A 226 -24.16 28.89 -1.10
N LYS A 227 -24.55 29.69 -0.09
CA LYS A 227 -23.92 30.99 0.16
C LYS A 227 -22.44 30.88 0.50
N ALA A 228 -22.04 29.85 1.23
CA ALA A 228 -20.64 29.58 1.56
C ALA A 228 -19.82 29.20 0.32
N LEU A 229 -20.41 28.41 -0.59
CA LEU A 229 -19.80 28.05 -1.87
C LEU A 229 -19.62 29.27 -2.78
N GLU A 230 -20.67 30.09 -2.92
CA GLU A 230 -20.63 31.34 -3.69
C GLU A 230 -19.61 32.35 -3.12
N ALA A 231 -19.45 32.37 -1.79
CA ALA A 231 -18.45 33.19 -1.12
C ALA A 231 -17.02 32.60 -1.18
N GLY A 232 -16.83 31.43 -1.79
CA GLY A 232 -15.53 30.75 -1.88
C GLY A 232 -14.99 30.23 -0.54
N LEU A 233 -15.84 30.07 0.48
CA LEU A 233 -15.43 29.61 1.82
C LEU A 233 -15.31 28.07 1.90
N ILE A 234 -16.08 27.36 1.09
CA ILE A 234 -16.07 25.89 1.02
C ILE A 234 -16.01 25.42 -0.44
N SER A 235 -15.57 24.19 -0.64
CA SER A 235 -15.60 23.51 -1.93
C SER A 235 -16.60 22.36 -1.91
N GLU A 236 -17.27 22.14 -3.04
CA GLU A 236 -18.16 21.00 -3.23
C GLU A 236 -17.32 19.75 -3.55
N LEU A 237 -17.45 18.71 -2.71
CA LEU A 237 -16.92 17.39 -3.03
C LEU A 237 -18.07 16.46 -3.39
N ARG A 238 -18.21 16.15 -4.68
CA ARG A 238 -19.24 15.24 -5.19
C ARG A 238 -18.85 13.79 -4.97
N VAL A 239 -18.99 13.33 -3.73
CA VAL A 239 -19.00 11.90 -3.41
C VAL A 239 -20.45 11.49 -3.35
N VAL A 240 -21.05 11.12 -4.48
CA VAL A 240 -22.49 10.85 -4.58
C VAL A 240 -22.74 9.39 -4.18
N PRO A 241 -23.40 9.08 -3.04
CA PRO A 241 -24.10 7.82 -2.93
C PRO A 241 -25.21 7.86 -3.98
N LEU A 242 -25.32 6.83 -4.83
CA LEU A 242 -26.29 6.75 -5.93
C LEU A 242 -27.74 7.13 -5.51
N LEU A 243 -28.06 6.97 -4.22
CA LEU A 243 -29.32 7.33 -3.58
C LEU A 243 -29.63 8.84 -3.51
N THR A 244 -28.64 9.73 -3.41
CA THR A 244 -28.86 11.19 -3.26
C THR A 244 -29.11 11.89 -4.59
N LEU A 245 -29.01 11.19 -5.72
CA LEU A 245 -29.41 11.71 -7.03
C LEU A 245 -30.93 11.84 -7.19
N LEU A 246 -31.71 11.18 -6.32
CA LEU A 246 -33.16 11.11 -6.40
C LEU A 246 -33.87 12.05 -5.40
N ILE A 247 -33.15 12.63 -4.44
CA ILE A 247 -33.70 13.47 -3.38
C ILE A 247 -32.76 14.64 -3.12
N GLU A 248 -33.25 15.88 -3.32
CA GLU A 248 -32.50 17.07 -2.92
C GLU A 248 -32.32 17.11 -1.40
N PRO A 249 -31.08 17.10 -0.89
CA PRO A 249 -30.84 17.05 0.54
C PRO A 249 -31.08 18.42 1.16
N ARG A 250 -31.94 18.48 2.20
CA ARG A 250 -32.22 19.71 2.97
C ARG A 250 -31.00 20.24 3.73
N GLU A 251 -30.08 19.34 4.07
CA GLU A 251 -28.84 19.63 4.78
C GLU A 251 -27.65 19.02 4.04
N VAL A 252 -26.52 19.70 4.11
CA VAL A 252 -25.26 19.26 3.51
C VAL A 252 -24.28 18.94 4.63
N VAL A 253 -23.54 17.84 4.50
CA VAL A 253 -22.49 17.47 5.45
C VAL A 253 -21.26 18.31 5.18
N LEU A 254 -20.83 19.08 6.18
CA LEU A 254 -19.53 19.73 6.18
C LEU A 254 -18.50 18.72 6.70
N LEU A 255 -17.72 18.13 5.80
CA LEU A 255 -16.76 17.07 6.15
C LEU A 255 -15.79 17.54 7.23
N SER A 256 -15.72 16.78 8.33
CA SER A 256 -14.68 16.95 9.32
C SER A 256 -13.29 16.68 8.72
N PRO A 257 -12.22 17.26 9.30
CA PRO A 257 -10.85 17.00 8.87
C PRO A 257 -10.48 15.51 8.81
N ILE A 258 -11.01 14.71 9.73
CA ILE A 258 -10.79 13.26 9.79
C ILE A 258 -11.53 12.56 8.65
N ALA A 259 -12.77 12.95 8.36
CA ALA A 259 -13.52 12.42 7.22
C ALA A 259 -12.80 12.73 5.90
N MET A 260 -12.28 13.96 5.74
CA MET A 260 -11.51 14.36 4.56
C MET A 260 -10.23 13.52 4.41
N ALA A 261 -9.47 13.33 5.50
CA ALA A 261 -8.27 12.50 5.48
C ALA A 261 -8.57 11.04 5.13
N ALA A 262 -9.63 10.47 5.73
CA ALA A 262 -10.05 9.10 5.46
C ALA A 262 -10.48 8.91 4.00
N TRP A 263 -11.21 9.87 3.43
CA TRP A 263 -11.56 9.88 2.00
C TRP A 263 -10.33 9.92 1.11
N PHE A 264 -9.36 10.79 1.40
CA PHE A 264 -8.12 10.85 0.64
C PHE A 264 -7.32 9.55 0.74
N LEU A 265 -7.30 8.90 1.91
CA LEU A 265 -6.65 7.61 2.06
C LEU A 265 -7.33 6.49 1.26
N ILE A 266 -8.65 6.50 1.10
CA ILE A 266 -9.32 5.57 0.18
C ILE A 266 -8.73 5.74 -1.23
N LEU A 267 -8.52 6.98 -1.68
CA LEU A 267 -7.87 7.25 -2.97
C LEU A 267 -6.42 6.79 -3.02
N VAL A 268 -5.64 6.99 -1.96
CA VAL A 268 -4.24 6.52 -1.90
C VAL A 268 -4.18 4.99 -2.03
N HIS A 269 -5.02 4.26 -1.29
CA HIS A 269 -5.05 2.81 -1.38
C HIS A 269 -5.58 2.32 -2.74
N PHE A 270 -6.54 3.03 -3.34
CA PHE A 270 -7.00 2.76 -4.70
C PHE A 270 -5.89 3.02 -5.73
N ALA A 271 -5.13 4.10 -5.60
CA ALA A 271 -4.00 4.40 -6.46
C ALA A 271 -2.96 3.28 -6.39
N ASN A 272 -2.72 2.70 -5.21
CA ASN A 272 -1.86 1.52 -5.08
C ASN A 272 -2.39 0.30 -5.85
N LEU A 273 -3.69 0.20 -6.13
CA LEU A 273 -4.28 -0.86 -6.98
C LEU A 273 -4.22 -0.57 -8.48
N LEU A 274 -3.73 0.60 -8.91
CA LEU A 274 -3.51 0.86 -10.32
C LEU A 274 -2.44 -0.09 -10.87
N PRO A 275 -2.61 -0.64 -12.08
CA PRO A 275 -1.66 -1.60 -12.63
C PRO A 275 -0.46 -0.89 -13.28
N ILE A 276 0.25 -0.12 -12.46
CA ILE A 276 1.38 0.71 -12.84
C ILE A 276 2.63 0.23 -12.12
N GLY A 277 3.61 -0.25 -12.88
CA GLY A 277 4.99 -0.43 -12.41
C GLY A 277 5.10 -1.31 -11.16
N GLN A 278 5.57 -0.71 -10.06
CA GLN A 278 5.80 -1.36 -8.77
C GLN A 278 4.67 -1.16 -7.75
N LEU A 279 3.56 -0.54 -8.16
CA LEU A 279 2.39 -0.47 -7.29
C LEU A 279 1.82 -1.86 -7.05
N ASP A 280 1.06 -2.01 -5.98
CA ASP A 280 0.42 -3.26 -5.59
C ASP A 280 -0.45 -3.86 -6.70
N GLY A 281 -1.18 -3.03 -7.44
CA GLY A 281 -1.96 -3.42 -8.62
C GLY A 281 -1.11 -3.90 -9.78
N GLY A 282 0.12 -3.39 -9.92
CA GLY A 282 1.10 -3.88 -10.87
C GLY A 282 1.51 -5.32 -10.55
N HIS A 283 1.72 -5.65 -9.27
CA HIS A 283 1.95 -7.02 -8.82
C HIS A 283 0.78 -7.95 -9.14
N VAL A 284 -0.46 -7.48 -8.92
CA VAL A 284 -1.67 -8.24 -9.27
C VAL A 284 -1.76 -8.47 -10.78
N ILE A 285 -1.64 -7.44 -11.62
CA ILE A 285 -1.70 -7.63 -13.07
C ILE A 285 -0.53 -8.47 -13.61
N ARG A 286 0.68 -8.32 -13.05
CA ARG A 286 1.82 -9.16 -13.41
C ARG A 286 1.60 -10.64 -13.06
N SER A 287 0.77 -10.92 -12.06
CA SER A 287 0.41 -12.30 -11.73
C SER A 287 -0.59 -12.92 -12.72
N LEU A 288 -1.42 -12.09 -13.37
CA LEU A 288 -2.47 -12.52 -14.29
C LEU A 288 -2.05 -12.44 -15.75
N THR A 289 -0.99 -11.69 -16.07
CA THR A 289 -0.59 -11.37 -17.44
C THR A 289 0.90 -11.52 -17.68
N ASN A 290 1.28 -11.62 -18.96
CA ASN A 290 2.68 -11.68 -19.37
C ASN A 290 3.34 -10.30 -19.27
N VAL A 291 4.67 -10.27 -19.13
CA VAL A 291 5.47 -9.04 -18.95
C VAL A 291 5.18 -7.95 -20.00
N ARG A 292 4.91 -8.34 -21.25
CA ARG A 292 4.58 -7.40 -22.34
C ARG A 292 3.25 -6.69 -22.11
N VAL A 293 2.22 -7.43 -21.68
CA VAL A 293 0.88 -6.88 -21.42
C VAL A 293 0.90 -5.99 -20.18
N HIS A 294 1.58 -6.43 -19.11
CA HIS A 294 1.81 -5.60 -17.93
C HIS A 294 2.49 -4.27 -18.28
N SER A 295 3.58 -4.31 -19.07
CA SER A 295 4.29 -3.10 -19.49
C SER A 295 3.37 -2.18 -20.30
N ALA A 296 2.65 -2.70 -21.29
CA ALA A 296 1.72 -1.91 -22.10
C ALA A 296 0.63 -1.24 -21.24
N LEU A 297 -0.01 -1.99 -20.34
CA LEU A 297 -1.04 -1.47 -19.43
C LEU A 297 -0.50 -0.36 -18.53
N SER A 298 0.71 -0.53 -17.96
CA SER A 298 1.33 0.51 -17.14
C SER A 298 1.54 1.81 -17.92
N HIS A 299 2.03 1.74 -19.17
CA HIS A 299 2.24 2.95 -19.99
C HIS A 299 0.93 3.62 -20.40
N VAL A 300 -0.08 2.83 -20.79
CA VAL A 300 -1.40 3.36 -21.18
C VAL A 300 -2.04 4.10 -20.02
N ILE A 301 -2.04 3.52 -18.81
CA ILE A 301 -2.67 4.15 -17.66
C ILE A 301 -1.89 5.38 -17.21
N ILE A 302 -0.55 5.37 -17.24
CA ILE A 302 0.24 6.59 -16.98
C ILE A 302 -0.15 7.69 -17.97
N ALA A 303 -0.24 7.38 -19.27
CA ALA A 303 -0.60 8.36 -20.29
C ALA A 303 -2.01 8.94 -20.06
N VAL A 304 -2.99 8.08 -19.72
CA VAL A 304 -4.35 8.51 -19.40
C VAL A 304 -4.41 9.36 -18.13
N SER A 305 -3.61 9.04 -17.11
CA SER A 305 -3.58 9.80 -15.85
C SER A 305 -2.93 11.18 -15.96
N ILE A 306 -2.16 11.45 -17.03
CA ILE A 306 -1.50 12.74 -17.30
C ILE A 306 -2.35 13.63 -18.23
N LEU A 307 -3.30 13.05 -18.96
CA LEU A 307 -4.28 13.73 -19.81
C LEU A 307 -5.41 14.36 -18.98
#